data_AF-A0A0Q7ILZ3-F1
#
_entry.id   AF-A0A0Q7ILZ3-F1
#
_cell.length_a   1.000
_cell.length_b   1.000
_cell.length_c   1.000
_cell.angle_alpha   90.00
_cell.angle_beta   90.00
_cell.angle_gamma   90.00
#
_symmetry.space_group_name_H-M   'P 1'
#
loop_
_entity.id
_entity.type
_entity.pdbx_description
1 polymer ?
#
loop_
_entity_poly.entity_id
_entity_poly.type
_entity_poly.pdbx_seq_one_letter_code
_entity_poly.pdbx_strand_id
1 'polypeptide(L)'
;MKKKIIGFIQNGYFLLFTFATGLFYFCFYLVTLTLGFGLSFTVAGIPLLTQVLRTTSTFIQFERIQTKIYTDITTPPYERKIRLEASFWEQAKEELQDPRNWIAICWLMLKFLIGLLCLLSAAMLYVTPLLFILAPLLLPFSDINVIGIPIDTFTKSLLVSVVGILMTFVSAWLANGLVRLIGGYTRQMIRRLN
;
A
#
# COMPACT_ATOMS: atom_id res chain seq x y z
N MET A 1 -2.93 9.68 26.27
CA MET A 1 -1.94 10.08 25.24
C MET A 1 -1.23 8.89 24.58
N LYS A 2 -0.69 7.91 25.32
CA LYS A 2 0.05 6.74 24.77
C LYS A 2 -0.66 6.02 23.59
N LYS A 3 -1.96 5.72 23.69
CA LYS A 3 -2.72 5.05 22.60
C LYS A 3 -2.77 5.85 21.29
N LYS A 4 -2.85 7.19 21.33
CA LYS A 4 -2.88 8.04 20.13
C LYS A 4 -1.52 8.05 19.41
N ILE A 5 -0.43 8.07 20.17
CA ILE A 5 0.94 8.06 19.63
C ILE A 5 1.24 6.71 18.96
N ILE A 6 0.86 5.60 19.60
CA ILE A 6 1.03 4.25 19.04
C ILE A 6 0.25 4.11 17.73
N GLY A 7 -1.01 4.57 17.67
CA GLY A 7 -1.80 4.56 16.43
C GLY A 7 -1.17 5.39 15.31
N PHE A 8 -0.59 6.55 15.63
CA PHE A 8 0.10 7.39 14.63
C PHE A 8 1.32 6.71 14.00
N ILE A 9 2.11 6.01 14.81
CA ILE A 9 3.29 5.25 14.34
C ILE A 9 2.83 4.03 13.52
N GLN A 10 1.81 3.31 14.00
CA GLN A 10 1.23 2.16 13.29
C GLN A 10 0.69 2.56 11.92
N ASN A 11 0.01 3.71 11.81
CA ASN A 11 -0.46 4.24 10.54
C ASN A 11 0.72 4.49 9.59
N GLY A 12 1.77 5.16 10.04
CA GLY A 12 2.95 5.43 9.22
C GLY A 12 3.59 4.15 8.69
N TYR A 13 3.75 3.15 9.57
CA TYR A 13 4.24 1.82 9.17
C TYR A 13 3.31 1.15 8.15
N PHE A 14 2.00 1.22 8.36
CA PHE A 14 1.02 0.65 7.43
C PHE A 14 1.04 1.31 6.05
N LEU A 15 1.19 2.64 5.96
CA LEU A 15 1.32 3.34 4.68
C LEU A 15 2.58 2.89 3.93
N LEU A 16 3.73 2.81 4.61
CA LEU A 16 4.99 2.33 4.01
C LEU A 16 4.88 0.86 3.59
N PHE A 17 4.27 0.02 4.43
CA PHE A 17 4.07 -1.40 4.14
C PHE A 17 3.10 -1.61 2.97
N THR A 18 2.10 -0.73 2.81
CA THR A 18 1.18 -0.73 1.65
C THR A 18 1.93 -0.42 0.36
N PHE A 19 2.89 0.50 0.37
CA PHE A 19 3.78 0.73 -0.76
C PHE A 19 4.67 -0.48 -1.07
N ALA A 20 5.36 -1.01 -0.06
CA ALA A 20 6.28 -2.15 -0.25
C ALA A 20 5.56 -3.38 -0.82
N THR A 21 4.38 -3.71 -0.30
CA THR A 21 3.55 -4.82 -0.81
C THR A 21 3.02 -4.54 -2.21
N GLY A 22 2.54 -3.32 -2.50
CA GLY A 22 2.10 -2.94 -3.84
C GLY A 22 3.21 -3.03 -4.89
N LEU A 23 4.43 -2.55 -4.57
CA LEU A 23 5.61 -2.67 -5.41
C LEU A 23 5.96 -4.14 -5.66
N PHE A 24 5.98 -4.96 -4.60
CA PHE A 24 6.26 -6.38 -4.71
C PHE A 24 5.29 -7.09 -5.66
N TYR A 25 3.97 -6.89 -5.51
CA TYR A 25 2.99 -7.50 -6.41
C TYR A 25 3.17 -7.03 -7.85
N PHE A 26 3.35 -5.72 -8.05
CA PHE A 26 3.54 -5.18 -9.39
C PHE A 26 4.76 -5.79 -10.08
N CYS A 27 5.92 -5.82 -9.42
CA CYS A 27 7.13 -6.43 -9.96
C CYS A 27 6.94 -7.93 -10.20
N PHE A 28 6.37 -8.66 -9.23
CA PHE A 28 6.14 -10.10 -9.34
C PHE A 28 5.25 -10.43 -10.53
N TYR A 29 4.09 -9.77 -10.67
CA TYR A 29 3.17 -10.03 -11.77
C TYR A 29 3.70 -9.55 -13.10
N LEU A 30 4.38 -8.40 -13.16
CA LEU A 30 4.98 -7.92 -14.39
C LEU A 30 6.01 -8.92 -14.92
N VAL A 31 6.96 -9.35 -14.09
CA VAL A 31 7.99 -10.31 -14.48
C VAL A 31 7.35 -11.66 -14.84
N THR A 32 6.49 -12.20 -13.99
CA THR A 32 5.95 -13.56 -14.20
C THR A 32 4.96 -13.64 -15.35
N LEU A 33 4.15 -12.62 -15.59
CA LEU A 33 3.28 -12.57 -16.78
C LEU A 33 4.08 -12.37 -18.05
N THR A 34 5.06 -11.45 -18.08
CA THR A 34 5.91 -11.26 -19.26
C THR A 34 6.66 -12.54 -19.61
N LEU A 35 7.22 -13.23 -18.61
CA LEU A 35 7.86 -14.54 -18.82
C LEU A 35 6.85 -15.62 -19.22
N GLY A 36 5.68 -15.68 -18.57
CA GLY A 36 4.64 -16.65 -18.87
C GLY A 36 4.08 -16.53 -20.28
N PHE A 37 3.84 -15.29 -20.73
CA PHE A 37 3.43 -15.02 -22.11
C PHE A 37 4.57 -15.27 -23.10
N GLY A 38 5.81 -14.87 -22.79
CA GLY A 38 6.97 -15.14 -23.63
C GLY A 38 7.24 -16.64 -23.80
N LEU A 39 7.06 -17.43 -22.74
CA LEU A 39 7.18 -18.88 -22.74
C LEU A 39 5.90 -19.58 -23.18
N SER A 40 4.80 -18.87 -23.45
CA SER A 40 3.52 -19.49 -23.84
C SER A 40 3.61 -20.25 -25.16
N PHE A 41 4.52 -19.82 -26.04
CA PHE A 41 4.86 -20.58 -27.25
C PHE A 41 5.47 -21.96 -26.94
N THR A 42 6.09 -22.09 -25.77
CA THR A 42 6.58 -23.37 -25.26
C THR A 42 5.53 -24.04 -24.38
N VAL A 43 5.54 -25.37 -24.31
CA VAL A 43 4.69 -26.14 -23.40
C VAL A 43 4.88 -25.72 -21.93
N ALA A 44 6.02 -25.09 -21.59
CA ALA A 44 6.34 -24.62 -20.24
C ALA A 44 5.67 -23.29 -19.83
N GLY A 45 5.13 -22.49 -20.75
CA GLY A 45 4.50 -21.20 -20.39
C GLY A 45 3.16 -21.36 -19.66
N ILE A 46 2.36 -22.35 -20.07
CA ILE A 46 1.05 -22.66 -19.48
C ILE A 46 1.17 -23.00 -17.99
N PRO A 47 2.01 -23.97 -17.55
CA PRO A 47 2.14 -24.27 -16.12
C PRO A 47 2.66 -23.08 -15.31
N LEU A 48 3.52 -22.23 -15.89
CA LEU A 48 4.01 -21.01 -15.24
C LEU A 48 2.87 -20.03 -14.98
N LEU A 49 2.03 -19.76 -15.98
CA LEU A 49 0.85 -18.89 -15.84
C LEU A 49 -0.14 -19.44 -14.80
N THR A 50 -0.42 -20.75 -14.82
CA THR A 50 -1.27 -21.40 -13.81
C THR A 50 -0.71 -21.22 -12.39
N GLN A 51 0.61 -21.36 -12.22
CA GLN A 51 1.25 -21.15 -10.93
C GLN A 51 1.09 -19.70 -10.45
N VAL A 52 1.21 -18.72 -11.34
CA VAL A 52 0.96 -17.30 -11.04
C VAL A 52 -0.48 -17.08 -10.56
N LEU A 53 -1.47 -17.63 -11.26
CA LEU A 53 -2.88 -17.51 -10.86
C LEU A 53 -3.13 -18.11 -9.48
N ARG A 54 -2.46 -19.23 -9.15
CA ARG A 54 -2.53 -19.83 -7.81
C ARG A 54 -1.94 -18.92 -6.73
N THR A 55 -0.83 -18.24 -7.00
CA THR A 55 -0.26 -17.29 -6.02
C THR A 55 -1.20 -16.12 -5.69
N THR A 56 -2.06 -15.72 -6.63
CA THR A 56 -2.99 -14.60 -6.48
C THR A 56 -3.91 -14.72 -5.29
N SER A 57 -4.48 -15.89 -5.03
CA SER A 57 -5.36 -16.04 -3.87
C SER A 57 -4.60 -15.93 -2.54
N THR A 58 -3.33 -16.36 -2.50
CA THR A 58 -2.48 -16.24 -1.32
C THR A 58 -2.21 -14.77 -1.04
N PHE A 59 -1.93 -13.97 -2.07
CA PHE A 59 -1.76 -12.53 -1.92
C PHE A 59 -3.06 -11.83 -1.50
N ILE A 60 -4.22 -12.21 -2.04
CA ILE A 60 -5.50 -11.67 -1.57
C ILE A 60 -5.74 -11.98 -0.08
N GLN A 61 -5.38 -13.19 0.39
CA GLN A 61 -5.48 -13.52 1.80
C GLN A 61 -4.50 -12.70 2.66
N PHE A 62 -3.28 -12.50 2.17
CA PHE A 62 -2.30 -11.65 2.81
C PHE A 62 -2.82 -10.21 2.96
N GLU A 63 -3.39 -9.64 1.90
CA GLU A 63 -4.03 -8.32 1.91
C GLU A 63 -5.16 -8.21 2.95
N ARG A 64 -5.97 -9.27 3.06
CA ARG A 64 -7.03 -9.36 4.05
C ARG A 64 -6.47 -9.39 5.48
N ILE A 65 -5.42 -10.16 5.73
CA ILE A 65 -4.79 -10.25 7.05
C ILE A 65 -4.16 -8.89 7.42
N GLN A 66 -3.41 -8.29 6.49
CA GLN A 66 -2.83 -6.96 6.68
C GLN A 66 -3.93 -5.93 7.00
N THR A 67 -4.98 -5.87 6.19
CA THR A 67 -6.11 -4.94 6.43
C THR A 67 -6.78 -5.20 7.78
N LYS A 68 -6.99 -6.46 8.17
CA LYS A 68 -7.57 -6.79 9.47
C LYS A 68 -6.68 -6.32 10.63
N ILE A 69 -5.36 -6.53 10.55
CA ILE A 69 -4.42 -6.16 11.62
C ILE A 69 -4.36 -4.64 11.81
N TYR A 70 -4.30 -3.88 10.71
CA TYR A 70 -4.01 -2.45 10.76
C TYR A 70 -5.25 -1.55 10.71
N THR A 71 -6.36 -2.02 10.16
CA THR A 71 -7.57 -1.19 9.98
C THR A 71 -8.79 -1.77 10.70
N ASP A 72 -8.69 -2.93 11.34
CA ASP A 72 -9.78 -3.69 12.00
C ASP A 72 -11.02 -3.93 11.10
N ILE A 73 -10.82 -3.85 9.77
CA ILE A 73 -11.89 -4.10 8.81
C ILE A 73 -11.90 -5.58 8.48
N THR A 74 -12.97 -6.26 8.91
CA THR A 74 -13.22 -7.64 8.53
C THR A 74 -13.85 -7.71 7.14
N THR A 75 -13.22 -8.51 6.28
CA THR A 75 -13.71 -8.82 4.93
C THR A 75 -14.09 -10.31 4.87
N PRO A 76 -15.05 -10.70 4.01
CA PRO A 76 -15.43 -12.11 3.86
C PRO A 76 -14.22 -12.93 3.34
N PRO A 77 -14.18 -14.23 3.62
CA PRO A 77 -13.17 -15.10 3.05
C PRO A 77 -13.24 -15.08 1.53
N TYR A 78 -12.08 -15.08 0.89
CA TYR A 78 -11.98 -15.24 -0.56
C TYR A 78 -12.12 -16.72 -0.88
N GLU A 79 -13.24 -17.09 -1.49
CA GLU A 79 -13.52 -18.47 -1.88
C GLU A 79 -12.86 -18.78 -3.21
N ARG A 80 -11.79 -19.59 -3.18
CA ARG A 80 -11.23 -20.21 -4.37
C ARG A 80 -12.04 -21.47 -4.67
N LYS A 81 -12.55 -21.59 -5.90
CA LYS A 81 -13.12 -22.85 -6.39
C LYS A 81 -11.97 -23.83 -6.63
N ILE A 82 -11.75 -24.76 -5.71
CA ILE A 82 -10.78 -25.85 -5.89
C ILE A 82 -11.56 -27.07 -6.33
N ARG A 83 -11.28 -27.57 -7.53
CA ARG A 83 -11.80 -28.87 -7.99
C ARG A 83 -10.76 -29.94 -7.68
N LEU A 84 -11.14 -30.93 -6.88
CA LEU A 84 -10.24 -31.99 -6.39
C LEU A 84 -10.02 -33.14 -7.39
N GLU A 85 -10.72 -33.15 -8.53
CA GLU A 85 -10.76 -34.31 -9.44
C GLU A 85 -10.44 -34.00 -10.93
N ALA A 86 -9.99 -32.80 -11.28
CA ALA A 86 -9.69 -32.43 -12.67
C ALA A 86 -8.23 -32.75 -13.04
N SER A 87 -7.98 -33.12 -14.30
CA SER A 87 -6.62 -33.24 -14.84
C SER A 87 -5.89 -31.89 -14.76
N PHE A 88 -4.57 -31.90 -14.50
CA PHE A 88 -3.75 -30.68 -14.38
C PHE A 88 -3.95 -29.71 -15.57
N TRP A 89 -4.12 -30.26 -16.77
CA TRP A 89 -4.34 -29.48 -17.99
C TRP A 89 -5.74 -28.86 -18.08
N GLU A 90 -6.77 -29.58 -17.65
CA GLU A 90 -8.15 -29.08 -17.62
C GLU A 90 -8.29 -27.97 -16.58
N GLN A 91 -7.69 -28.18 -15.41
CA GLN A 91 -7.64 -27.18 -14.35
C GLN A 91 -6.87 -25.92 -14.78
N ALA A 92 -5.71 -26.08 -15.43
CA ALA A 92 -4.94 -24.96 -15.96
C ALA A 92 -5.73 -24.13 -16.98
N LYS A 93 -6.45 -24.80 -17.89
CA LYS A 93 -7.28 -24.15 -18.89
C LYS A 93 -8.44 -23.38 -18.26
N GLU A 94 -9.14 -23.97 -17.31
CA GLU A 94 -10.22 -23.29 -16.59
C GLU A 94 -9.73 -22.08 -15.79
N GLU A 95 -8.61 -22.22 -15.05
CA GLU A 95 -8.03 -21.11 -14.29
C GLU A 95 -7.63 -19.94 -15.20
N LEU A 96 -7.07 -20.22 -16.37
CA LEU A 96 -6.69 -19.21 -17.37
C LEU A 96 -7.88 -18.56 -18.05
N GLN A 97 -8.97 -19.29 -18.24
CA GLN A 97 -10.20 -18.77 -18.86
C GLN A 97 -11.09 -18.01 -17.88
N ASP A 98 -10.87 -18.15 -16.57
CA ASP A 98 -11.65 -17.42 -15.57
C ASP A 98 -11.27 -15.92 -15.55
N PRO A 99 -12.16 -15.01 -15.99
CA PRO A 99 -11.89 -13.57 -15.97
C PRO A 99 -11.65 -13.03 -14.56
N ARG A 100 -12.16 -13.71 -13.53
CA ARG A 100 -11.99 -13.33 -12.13
C ARG A 100 -10.51 -13.31 -11.71
N ASN A 101 -9.72 -14.28 -12.19
CA ASN A 101 -8.31 -14.38 -11.86
C ASN A 101 -7.51 -13.21 -12.45
N TRP A 102 -7.82 -12.81 -13.68
CA TRP A 102 -7.22 -11.66 -14.33
C TRP A 102 -7.62 -10.35 -13.66
N ILE A 103 -8.89 -10.21 -13.27
CA ILE A 103 -9.35 -9.06 -12.48
C ILE A 103 -8.61 -8.99 -11.15
N ALA A 104 -8.44 -10.10 -10.44
CA ALA A 104 -7.68 -10.15 -9.19
C ALA A 104 -6.23 -9.68 -9.34
N ILE A 105 -5.55 -10.13 -10.40
CA ILE A 105 -4.19 -9.68 -10.72
C ILE A 105 -4.18 -8.17 -11.01
N CYS A 106 -5.11 -7.67 -11.82
CA CYS A 106 -5.23 -6.23 -12.11
C CYS A 106 -5.44 -5.41 -10.84
N TRP A 107 -6.27 -5.87 -9.89
CA TRP A 107 -6.43 -5.20 -8.60
C TRP A 107 -5.10 -5.19 -7.84
N LEU A 108 -4.42 -6.33 -7.69
CA LEU A 108 -3.14 -6.38 -6.97
C LEU A 108 -2.06 -5.50 -7.61
N MET A 109 -2.01 -5.41 -8.95
CA MET A 109 -1.11 -4.49 -9.67
C MET A 109 -1.49 -3.02 -9.44
N LEU A 110 -2.78 -2.68 -9.45
CA LEU A 110 -3.27 -1.32 -9.18
C LEU A 110 -2.89 -0.84 -7.77
N LYS A 111 -2.69 -1.76 -6.82
CA LYS A 111 -2.22 -1.44 -5.47
C LYS A 111 -0.89 -0.68 -5.48
N PHE A 112 -0.02 -0.89 -6.48
CA PHE A 112 1.22 -0.12 -6.61
C PHE A 112 0.97 1.40 -6.72
N LEU A 113 0.01 1.83 -7.53
CA LEU A 113 -0.35 3.25 -7.67
C LEU A 113 -0.88 3.82 -6.35
N ILE A 114 -1.70 3.05 -5.65
CA ILE A 114 -2.21 3.42 -4.32
C ILE A 114 -1.07 3.51 -3.31
N GLY A 115 -0.15 2.55 -3.34
CA GLY A 115 1.06 2.53 -2.54
C GLY A 115 1.93 3.75 -2.78
N LEU A 116 2.12 4.17 -4.05
CA LEU A 116 2.88 5.37 -4.40
C LEU A 116 2.23 6.63 -3.82
N LEU A 117 0.91 6.76 -3.92
CA LEU A 117 0.17 7.86 -3.29
C LEU A 117 0.29 7.83 -1.75
N CYS A 118 0.30 6.64 -1.15
CA CYS A 118 0.53 6.46 0.28
C CYS A 118 1.95 6.86 0.69
N LEU A 119 2.96 6.55 -0.12
CA LEU A 119 4.34 6.95 0.14
C LEU A 119 4.50 8.47 0.05
N LEU A 120 3.94 9.10 -0.98
CA LEU A 120 3.98 10.55 -1.15
C LEU A 120 3.26 11.27 0.00
N SER A 121 2.06 10.81 0.36
CA SER A 121 1.33 11.36 1.49
C SER A 121 2.05 11.12 2.82
N ALA A 122 2.61 9.93 3.06
CA ALA A 122 3.42 9.68 4.24
C ALA A 122 4.66 10.61 4.30
N ALA A 123 5.36 10.80 3.18
CA ALA A 123 6.48 11.74 3.13
C ALA A 123 6.03 13.15 3.51
N MET A 124 4.94 13.66 2.91
CA MET A 124 4.43 15.01 3.20
C MET A 124 3.92 15.14 4.64
N LEU A 125 3.19 14.14 5.14
CA LEU A 125 2.53 14.19 6.45
C LEU A 125 3.50 13.98 7.61
N TYR A 126 4.62 13.29 7.42
CA TYR A 126 5.57 13.01 8.50
C TYR A 126 6.84 13.86 8.40
N VAL A 127 7.37 14.10 7.19
CA VAL A 127 8.62 14.87 7.01
C VAL A 127 8.39 16.36 7.22
N THR A 128 7.30 16.92 6.70
CA THR A 128 7.00 18.36 6.83
C THR A 128 6.88 18.82 8.28
N PRO A 129 6.03 18.21 9.14
CA PRO A 129 5.96 18.63 10.54
C PRO A 129 7.26 18.36 11.30
N LEU A 130 8.01 17.31 10.96
CA LEU A 130 9.29 17.03 11.57
C LEU A 130 10.31 18.15 11.29
N LEU A 131 10.39 18.62 10.03
CA LEU A 131 11.24 19.75 9.66
C LEU A 131 10.83 21.04 10.36
N PHE A 132 9.53 21.31 10.50
CA PHE A 132 9.03 22.48 11.22
C PHE A 132 9.36 22.44 12.71
N ILE A 133 9.25 21.27 13.35
CA ILE A 133 9.63 21.09 14.76
C ILE A 133 11.13 21.27 14.96
N LEU A 134 11.95 20.80 13.99
CA LEU A 134 13.41 20.94 14.01
C LEU A 134 13.90 22.30 13.50
N ALA A 135 13.01 23.17 13.03
CA ALA A 135 13.36 24.51 12.54
C ALA A 135 14.30 25.31 13.48
N PRO A 136 14.05 25.43 14.80
CA PRO A 136 14.97 26.16 15.70
C PRO A 136 16.37 25.55 15.79
N LEU A 137 16.51 24.23 15.56
CA LEU A 137 17.80 23.54 15.59
C LEU A 137 18.54 23.64 14.25
N LEU A 138 17.81 23.81 13.16
CA LEU A 138 18.35 23.87 11.79
C LEU A 138 18.78 25.29 11.37
N LEU A 139 18.33 26.33 12.09
CA LEU A 139 18.75 27.73 11.94
C LEU A 139 20.27 27.94 11.77
N PRO A 140 21.17 27.29 12.53
CA PRO A 140 22.61 27.53 12.43
C PRO A 140 23.25 26.88 11.21
N PHE A 141 22.57 25.92 10.57
CA PHE A 141 23.13 25.10 9.50
C PHE A 141 22.65 25.49 8.11
N SER A 142 21.47 26.11 8.01
CA SER A 142 20.86 26.51 6.74
C SER A 142 20.00 27.76 6.90
N ASP A 143 20.06 28.67 5.92
CA ASP A 143 19.10 29.77 5.78
C ASP A 143 17.74 29.20 5.35
N ILE A 144 16.87 28.94 6.32
CA ILE A 144 15.56 28.32 6.07
C ILE A 144 14.56 29.42 5.72
N ASN A 145 14.18 29.50 4.44
CA ASN A 145 13.05 30.31 4.00
C ASN A 145 11.76 29.48 4.06
N VAL A 146 10.79 29.92 4.85
CA VAL A 146 9.45 29.33 4.87
C VAL A 146 8.52 30.29 4.15
N ILE A 147 8.02 29.88 2.97
CA ILE A 147 7.03 30.66 2.19
C ILE A 147 7.53 32.09 1.90
N GLY A 148 8.81 32.23 1.53
CA GLY A 148 9.42 33.51 1.20
C GLY A 148 9.71 34.45 2.38
N ILE A 149 9.45 34.02 3.62
CA ILE A 149 9.83 34.75 4.83
C ILE A 149 11.10 34.14 5.39
N PRO A 150 12.20 34.90 5.51
CA PRO A 150 13.42 34.39 6.08
C PRO A 150 13.28 34.30 7.61
N ILE A 151 13.65 33.14 8.15
CA ILE A 151 13.56 32.82 9.57
C ILE A 151 14.91 33.19 10.20
N ASP A 152 15.11 34.47 10.45
CA ASP A 152 16.41 35.01 10.91
C ASP A 152 16.48 35.12 12.44
N THR A 153 15.36 34.83 13.11
CA THR A 153 15.19 35.12 14.53
C THR A 153 14.75 33.87 15.29
N PHE A 154 15.39 33.63 16.44
CA PHE A 154 15.03 32.55 17.36
C PHE A 154 13.52 32.51 17.65
N THR A 155 12.90 33.69 17.89
CA THR A 155 11.45 33.82 18.12
C THR A 155 10.60 33.36 16.92
N LYS A 156 11.01 33.68 15.68
CA LYS A 156 10.30 33.22 14.47
C LYS A 156 10.38 31.68 14.37
N SER A 157 11.54 31.09 14.63
CA SER A 157 11.71 29.63 14.59
C SER A 157 10.91 28.89 15.69
N LEU A 158 10.74 29.51 16.85
CA LEU A 158 9.95 28.97 17.95
C LEU A 158 8.45 28.99 17.62
N LEU A 159 7.97 30.00 16.90
CA LEU A 159 6.60 30.00 16.37
C LEU A 159 6.41 28.91 15.30
N VAL A 160 7.38 28.75 14.40
CA VAL A 160 7.36 27.69 13.36
C VAL A 160 7.34 26.29 13.99
N SER A 161 8.06 26.06 15.09
CA SER A 161 8.02 24.77 15.78
C SER A 161 6.67 24.50 16.42
N VAL A 162 6.01 25.51 17.03
CA VAL A 162 4.64 25.39 17.53
C VAL A 162 3.65 25.09 16.41
N VAL A 163 3.79 25.72 15.25
CA VAL A 163 3.00 25.41 14.05
C VAL A 163 3.25 23.97 13.58
N GLY A 164 4.50 23.51 13.59
CA GLY A 164 4.86 22.12 13.30
C GLY A 164 4.14 21.13 14.23
N ILE A 165 4.09 21.41 15.53
CA ILE A 165 3.35 20.61 16.51
C ILE A 165 1.86 20.56 16.15
N LEU A 166 1.22 21.70 15.85
CA LEU A 166 -0.19 21.72 15.41
C LEU A 166 -0.40 20.87 14.14
N MET A 167 0.54 20.94 13.20
CA MET A 167 0.52 20.18 11.95
C MET A 167 0.63 18.65 12.18
N THR A 168 1.27 18.19 13.27
CA THR A 168 1.28 16.75 13.64
C THR A 168 -0.12 16.22 13.96
N PHE A 169 -1.00 17.04 14.52
CA PHE A 169 -2.38 16.62 14.80
C PHE A 169 -3.19 16.48 13.51
N VAL A 170 -3.01 17.42 12.57
CA VAL A 170 -3.67 17.38 11.26
C VAL A 170 -3.20 16.18 10.45
N SER A 171 -1.89 15.91 10.45
CA SER A 171 -1.32 14.74 9.76
C SER A 171 -1.80 13.42 10.36
N ALA A 172 -1.96 13.32 11.68
CA ALA A 172 -2.54 12.14 12.30
C ALA A 172 -4.00 11.90 11.85
N TRP A 173 -4.78 12.96 11.69
CA TRP A 173 -6.14 12.87 11.17
C TRP A 173 -6.17 12.42 9.71
N LEU A 174 -5.32 13.00 8.85
CA LEU A 174 -5.20 12.63 7.45
C LEU A 174 -4.70 11.19 7.25
N ALA A 175 -3.69 10.77 8.02
CA ALA A 175 -3.18 9.40 7.99
C ALA A 175 -4.26 8.37 8.35
N ASN A 176 -5.11 8.66 9.35
CA ASN A 176 -6.26 7.81 9.67
C ASN A 176 -7.26 7.74 8.51
N GLY A 177 -7.48 8.85 7.79
CA GLY A 177 -8.32 8.88 6.59
C GLY A 177 -7.78 7.94 5.50
N LEU A 178 -6.47 8.02 5.21
CA LEU A 178 -5.80 7.17 4.22
C LEU A 178 -5.88 5.68 4.59
N VAL A 179 -5.65 5.33 5.85
CA VAL A 179 -5.79 3.96 6.36
C VAL A 179 -7.19 3.41 6.09
N ARG A 180 -8.23 4.22 6.33
CA ARG A 180 -9.62 3.83 6.04
C ARG A 180 -9.90 3.67 4.55
N LEU A 181 -9.33 4.52 3.70
CA LEU A 181 -9.45 4.42 2.25
C LEU A 181 -8.82 3.11 1.73
N ILE A 182 -7.64 2.73 2.23
CA ILE A 182 -6.96 1.48 1.87
C ILE A 182 -7.77 0.26 2.35
N GLY A 183 -8.33 0.32 3.56
CA GLY A 183 -9.23 -0.73 4.04
C GLY A 183 -10.51 -0.85 3.20
N GLY A 184 -11.06 0.28 2.74
CA GLY A 184 -12.18 0.34 1.80
C GLY A 184 -11.85 -0.26 0.44
N TYR A 185 -10.67 0.04 -0.10
CA TYR A 185 -10.15 -0.55 -1.33
C TYR A 185 -10.08 -2.08 -1.25
N THR A 186 -9.49 -2.62 -0.18
CA THR A 186 -9.38 -4.08 0.02
C THR A 186 -10.76 -4.74 0.15
N ARG A 187 -11.71 -4.07 0.82
CA ARG A 187 -13.10 -4.52 0.90
C ARG A 187 -13.76 -4.55 -0.48
N GLN A 188 -13.55 -3.52 -1.30
CA GLN A 188 -14.12 -3.44 -2.64
C GLN A 188 -13.52 -4.49 -3.58
N MET A 189 -12.21 -4.71 -3.51
CA MET A 189 -11.51 -5.79 -4.22
C MET A 189 -12.16 -7.14 -3.91
N ILE A 190 -12.28 -7.50 -2.63
CA ILE A 190 -12.85 -8.80 -2.23
C ILE A 190 -14.32 -8.91 -2.66
N ARG A 191 -15.12 -7.83 -2.54
CA ARG A 191 -16.53 -7.84 -2.96
C ARG A 191 -16.70 -7.99 -4.48
N ARG A 192 -15.79 -7.45 -5.28
CA ARG A 192 -15.80 -7.61 -6.75
C ARG A 192 -15.37 -9.01 -7.17
N LEU A 193 -14.59 -9.66 -6.32
CA LEU A 193 -14.08 -10.98 -6.58
C LEU A 193 -15.04 -12.07 -6.09
N ASN A 194 -15.76 -11.94 -4.98
CA ASN A 194 -16.80 -12.91 -4.61
C ASN A 194 -18.06 -12.76 -5.46
#